data_AF-A0A351RW79-F1
#
_entry.id   AF-A0A351RW79-F1
#
_cell.length_a   1.000
_cell.length_b   1.000
_cell.length_c   1.000
_cell.angle_alpha   90.00
_cell.angle_beta   90.00
_cell.angle_gamma   90.00
#
_symmetry.space_group_name_H-M   'P 1'
#
loop_
_entity.id
_entity.type
_entity.pdbx_description
1 polymer ?
#
loop_
_entity_poly.entity_id
_entity_poly.type
_entity_poly.pdbx_seq_one_letter_code
_entity_poly.pdbx_strand_id
1 'polypeptide(L)' 'MNIAERYLKKQLSSEEFSRSFLEEKVKLDIEYQLEELKKDIQTRKSPDELLKKVDSIEQYVMSV' A
#
# COMPACT_ATOMS: atom_id res chain seq x y z
N MET A 1 -12.59 21.98 3.39
CA MET A 1 -12.25 21.13 2.23
C MET A 1 -11.58 22.00 1.18
N ASN A 2 -10.33 21.72 0.80
CA ASN A 2 -9.56 22.58 -0.11
C ASN A 2 -9.93 22.32 -1.60
N ILE A 3 -9.37 23.12 -2.51
CA ILE A 3 -9.64 23.01 -3.96
C ILE A 3 -9.23 21.62 -4.49
N ALA A 4 -8.09 21.09 -4.04
CA ALA A 4 -7.58 19.79 -4.45
C ALA A 4 -8.50 18.64 -3.98
N GLU A 5 -8.99 18.67 -2.74
CA GLU A 5 -9.94 17.66 -2.23
C GLU A 5 -11.26 17.68 -2.99
N ARG A 6 -11.79 18.86 -3.36
CA ARG A 6 -12.99 18.95 -4.22
C ARG A 6 -12.75 18.34 -5.58
N TYR A 7 -11.59 18.62 -6.18
CA TYR A 7 -11.23 18.09 -7.48
C TYR A 7 -11.07 16.57 -7.43
N LEU A 8 -10.36 16.06 -6.42
CA LEU A 8 -10.17 14.63 -6.20
C LEU A 8 -11.52 13.92 -6.01
N LYS A 9 -12.42 14.44 -5.17
CA LYS A 9 -13.76 13.87 -5.00
C LYS A 9 -14.56 13.82 -6.29
N LYS A 10 -14.41 14.84 -7.15
CA LYS A 10 -15.05 14.85 -8.47
C LYS A 10 -14.44 13.78 -9.39
N GLN A 11 -13.12 13.61 -9.40
CA GLN A 11 -12.46 12.56 -10.20
C GLN A 11 -12.82 11.15 -9.72
N LEU A 12 -12.89 10.93 -8.41
CA LEU A 12 -13.30 9.65 -7.81
C LEU A 12 -14.75 9.24 -8.12
N SER A 13 -15.59 10.17 -8.60
CA SER A 13 -16.92 9.81 -9.11
C SER A 13 -16.90 9.12 -10.48
N SER A 14 -15.77 9.19 -11.20
CA SER A 14 -15.53 8.35 -12.37
C SER A 14 -15.06 6.96 -11.93
N GLU A 15 -15.75 5.91 -12.37
CA GLU A 15 -15.41 4.53 -12.03
C GLU A 15 -14.02 4.13 -12.54
N GLU A 16 -13.65 4.54 -13.75
CA GLU A 16 -12.34 4.30 -14.35
C GLU A 16 -11.21 4.94 -13.52
N PHE A 17 -11.40 6.21 -13.14
CA PHE A 17 -10.43 6.92 -12.33
C PHE A 17 -10.34 6.31 -10.93
N SER A 18 -11.48 6.03 -10.31
CA SER A 18 -11.55 5.43 -8.97
C SER A 18 -10.80 4.10 -8.91
N ARG A 19 -11.04 3.22 -9.90
CA ARG A 19 -10.34 1.95 -10.01
C ARG A 19 -8.84 2.12 -10.20
N SER A 20 -8.43 2.92 -11.18
CA SER A 20 -7.00 3.16 -11.46
C SER A 20 -6.28 3.79 -10.26
N PHE A 21 -6.95 4.71 -9.56
CA PHE A 21 -6.45 5.34 -8.34
C PHE A 21 -6.26 4.33 -7.21
N LEU A 22 -7.24 3.44 -6.98
CA LEU A 22 -7.14 2.40 -5.97
C LEU A 22 -6.04 1.39 -6.29
N GLU A 23 -5.94 0.94 -7.55
CA GLU A 23 -4.88 0.05 -8.01
C GLU A 23 -3.49 0.65 -7.76
N GLU A 24 -3.29 1.92 -8.13
CA GLU A 24 -2.00 2.59 -7.92
C GLU A 24 -1.70 2.83 -6.43
N LYS A 25 -2.72 3.19 -5.64
CA LYS A 25 -2.57 3.33 -4.19
C LYS A 25 -2.11 2.01 -3.56
N VAL A 26 -2.73 0.89 -3.93
CA VAL A 26 -2.35 -0.43 -3.42
C VAL A 26 -0.91 -0.77 -3.77
N LYS A 27 -0.46 -0.47 -5.01
CA LYS A 27 0.94 -0.68 -5.39
C LYS A 27 1.90 0.12 -4.49
N LEU A 28 1.62 1.40 -4.28
CA LEU A 28 2.46 2.26 -3.43
C LEU A 28 2.50 1.76 -1.98
N ASP A 29 1.37 1.29 -1.46
CA ASP A 29 1.30 0.71 -0.11
C ASP A 29 2.17 -0.57 -0.02
N ILE A 30 2.12 -1.45 -1.04
CA ILE A 30 2.96 -2.66 -1.11
C ILE A 30 4.44 -2.29 -1.22
N GLU A 31 4.80 -1.37 -2.12
CA GLU A 31 6.19 -0.89 -2.29
C GLU A 31 6.76 -0.37 -0.96
N TYR A 32 5.98 0.41 -0.22
CA TYR A 32 6.36 0.89 1.10
C TYR A 32 6.62 -0.26 2.08
N GLN A 33 5.71 -1.24 2.17
CA GLN A 33 5.89 -2.39 3.07
C GLN A 33 7.14 -3.21 2.72
N LEU A 34 7.43 -3.37 1.43
CA LEU A 34 8.62 -4.09 0.96
C LEU A 34 9.92 -3.34 1.29
N GLU A 35 9.95 -2.01 1.16
CA GLU A 35 11.10 -1.20 1.59
C GLU A 35 11.33 -1.31 3.10
N GLU A 36 10.26 -1.29 3.89
CA GLU A 36 10.35 -1.50 5.33
C GLU A 36 10.81 -2.93 5.67
N LEU A 37 10.45 -3.95 4.90
CA LEU A 37 10.98 -5.30 5.07
C LEU A 37 12.47 -5.39 4.72
N LYS A 38 12.91 -4.72 3.65
CA LYS A 38 14.35 -4.63 3.30
C LYS A 38 15.16 -4.01 4.43
N LYS A 39 14.67 -2.94 5.04
CA LYS A 39 15.30 -2.31 6.22
C LYS A 39 15.37 -3.27 7.41
N ASP A 40 14.30 -4.02 7.66
CA ASP A 40 14.27 -5.01 8.75
C ASP A 40 15.30 -6.13 8.54
N ILE A 41 15.49 -6.58 7.29
CA ILE A 41 16.54 -7.53 6.93
C ILE A 41 17.93 -6.93 7.16
N GLN A 42 18.16 -5.69 6.69
CA GLN A 42 19.44 -5.00 6.83
C GLN A 42 19.82 -4.74 8.30
N THR A 43 18.82 -4.47 9.15
CA THR A 43 18.98 -4.27 10.59
C THR A 43 19.02 -5.58 11.39
N ARG A 44 19.01 -6.74 10.70
CA ARG A 44 19.11 -8.08 11.28
C ARG A 44 18.05 -8.35 12.34
N LYS A 45 16.80 -7.95 12.06
CA LYS A 45 15.65 -8.39 12.87
C LYS A 45 15.57 -9.91 12.92
N SER A 46 14.88 -10.42 13.94
CA SER A 46 14.74 -11.86 14.11
C SER A 46 13.96 -12.49 12.94
N PRO A 47 14.26 -13.74 12.57
CA PRO A 47 13.49 -14.46 11.55
C PRO A 47 11.97 -14.43 11.81
N ASP A 48 11.54 -14.55 13.07
CA ASP A 48 10.12 -14.51 13.44
C ASP A 48 9.46 -13.16 13.14
N GLU A 49 10.17 -12.05 13.33
CA GLU A 49 9.66 -10.71 12.98
C GLU A 49 9.57 -10.52 11.48
N LEU A 50 10.55 -11.03 10.72
CA LEU A 50 10.55 -10.97 9.26
C LEU A 50 9.39 -11.79 8.69
N LEU A 51 9.17 -13.00 9.21
CA LEU A 51 8.06 -13.88 8.79
C LEU A 51 6.71 -13.22 9.07
N LYS A 52 6.49 -12.67 10.28
CA LYS A 52 5.25 -11.94 10.59
C LYS A 52 4.97 -10.79 9.62
N LYS A 53 6.02 -10.09 9.19
CA LYS A 53 5.88 -8.98 8.23
C LYS A 53 5.56 -9.48 6.83
N VAL A 54 6.17 -10.58 6.40
CA VAL A 54 5.81 -11.26 5.14
C VAL A 54 4.35 -11.71 5.17
N ASP A 55 3.90 -12.38 6.24
CA ASP A 55 2.51 -12.83 6.39
C ASP A 55 1.53 -11.64 6.32
N SER A 56 1.87 -10.52 6.93
CA SER A 56 1.06 -9.30 6.88
C SER A 56 0.96 -8.72 5.47
N ILE A 57 2.05 -8.75 4.69
CA ILE A 57 2.05 -8.28 3.30
C ILE A 57 1.22 -9.23 2.43
N GLU A 58 1.36 -10.54 2.62
CA GLU A 58 0.57 -11.55 1.91
C GLU A 58 -0.93 -11.37 2.18
N GLN A 59 -1.33 -11.21 3.45
CA GLN A 59 -2.73 -10.93 3.81
C GLN A 59 -3.26 -9.66 3.15
N TYR A 60 -2.44 -8.59 3.09
CA TYR A 60 -2.84 -7.36 2.42
C TYR A 60 -3.11 -7.59 0.94
N VAL A 61 -2.18 -8.25 0.23
CA VAL A 61 -2.32 -8.55 -1.20
C VAL A 61 -3.52 -9.46 -1.48
N MET A 62 -3.75 -10.49 -0.67
CA MET A 62 -4.87 -11.42 -0.86
C MET A 62 -6.25 -10.81 -0.53
N SER A 63 -6.27 -9.67 0.18
CA SER A 63 -7.50 -8.97 0.57
C SER A 63 -7.98 -7.91 -0.43
N VAL A 64 -7.16 -7.60 -1.44
CA VAL A 64 -7.44 -6.63 -2.52
C VAL A 64 -8.01 -7.37 -3.73
#